data_AF-A0A660PXM0-F1
#
_entry.id   AF-A0A660PXM0-F1
#
_cell.length_a   1.000
_cell.length_b   1.000
_cell.length_c   1.000
_cell.angle_alpha   90.00
_cell.angle_beta   90.00
_cell.angle_gamma   90.00
#
_symmetry.space_group_name_H-M   'P 1'
#
loop_
_entity.id
_entity.type
_entity.pdbx_description
1 polymer ?
#
loop_
_entity_poly.entity_id
_entity_poly.type
_entity_poly.pdbx_seq_one_letter_code
_entity_poly.pdbx_strand_id
1 'polypeptide(L)'
;MIKRDKIFYAACGVFLVGVILAVMEYEFALLFIVGAYLLRPSLHVFDLAGKQVDERQVQIYSRSGNIAFIAVMITAVGLALLRVANGETADEFYTLIGIGIAARAVVGLLMIGELRRTGVVIVVAVGVVITLFALASAGFSTPGLLIGFLGLLFASLGFVARRFPRAIAAVLTVIALAIVFSFKLYQFRPVGSAMTFAVLVILLAAVSLFLSSRPEDSEAGAELSKSVRAIVLAAIGLFLIVLFTSIEIGSESEDNKQTVDQVSKEYTEIEGIAAVGPFDYYRDGKLQSCTLARLDTLSGQPLPAGTVVHLTRDGALDWCFLQQDTEIQGHLCRGESHGFMTGFHPNGQLKTAWLARDEVIQGIPCAKFRFMSSLFGGGDATRFYDNGQLSFCTLSEDATIEGQKFEKGDPVRFDENGTLIVKE
;
A
#
# COMPACT_ATOMS: atom_id res chain seq x y z
N MET A 1 -12.04 21.54 -42.98
CA MET A 1 -10.99 22.00 -42.03
C MET A 1 -11.52 21.90 -40.61
N ILE A 2 -10.98 20.98 -39.80
CA ILE A 2 -11.37 20.81 -38.40
C ILE A 2 -10.79 21.99 -37.61
N LYS A 3 -11.63 22.99 -37.24
CA LYS A 3 -11.21 24.02 -36.29
C LYS A 3 -11.07 23.35 -34.92
N ARG A 4 -9.83 23.17 -34.46
CA ARG A 4 -9.54 22.65 -33.12
C ARG A 4 -9.72 23.76 -32.09
N ASP A 5 -10.34 23.44 -30.95
CA ASP A 5 -10.56 24.39 -29.87
C ASP A 5 -9.29 24.57 -29.01
N LYS A 6 -9.22 25.68 -28.26
CA LYS A 6 -8.08 25.97 -27.37
C LYS A 6 -7.92 24.89 -26.29
N ILE A 7 -9.02 24.28 -25.87
CA ILE A 7 -9.07 23.21 -24.87
C ILE A 7 -8.32 21.96 -25.37
N PHE A 8 -8.50 21.59 -26.64
CA PHE A 8 -7.76 20.48 -27.24
C PHE A 8 -6.25 20.71 -27.20
N TYR A 9 -5.78 21.90 -27.56
CA TYR A 9 -4.35 22.21 -27.50
C TYR A 9 -3.81 22.21 -26.07
N ALA A 10 -4.58 22.70 -25.10
CA ALA A 10 -4.21 22.63 -23.70
C ALA A 10 -4.09 21.17 -23.22
N ALA A 11 -5.08 20.31 -23.54
CA ALA A 11 -5.03 18.89 -23.20
C ALA A 11 -3.83 18.18 -23.87
N CYS A 12 -3.58 18.43 -25.15
CA CYS A 12 -2.39 17.89 -25.82
C CYS A 12 -1.08 18.37 -25.20
N GLY A 13 -1.00 19.65 -24.79
CA GLY A 13 0.16 20.20 -24.10
C GLY A 13 0.42 19.52 -22.76
N VAL A 14 -0.62 19.40 -21.92
CA VAL A 14 -0.55 18.69 -20.63
C VAL A 14 -0.16 17.22 -20.85
N PHE A 15 -0.73 16.55 -21.85
CA PHE A 15 -0.37 15.16 -22.18
C PHE A 15 1.10 15.04 -22.61
N LEU A 16 1.58 15.94 -23.46
CA LEU A 16 2.95 15.92 -23.96
C LEU A 16 3.96 16.19 -22.84
N VAL A 17 3.66 17.11 -21.91
CA VAL A 17 4.42 17.29 -20.67
C VAL A 17 4.45 15.98 -19.87
N GLY A 18 3.30 15.33 -19.71
CA GLY A 18 3.24 14.03 -19.04
C GLY A 18 4.10 12.95 -19.70
N VAL A 19 4.13 12.88 -21.03
CA VAL A 19 5.01 11.94 -21.75
C VAL A 19 6.48 12.27 -21.54
N ILE A 20 6.87 13.55 -21.62
CA ILE A 20 8.26 13.97 -21.39
C ILE A 20 8.70 13.60 -19.97
N LEU A 21 7.86 13.92 -18.98
CA LEU A 21 8.13 13.59 -17.58
C LEU A 21 8.26 12.07 -17.38
N ALA A 22 7.45 11.26 -18.09
CA ALA A 22 7.52 9.80 -18.00
C ALA A 22 8.84 9.26 -18.57
N VAL A 23 9.33 9.84 -19.67
CA VAL A 23 10.63 9.50 -20.26
C VAL A 23 11.79 9.88 -19.34
N MET A 24 11.60 10.92 -18.52
CA MET A 24 12.56 11.34 -17.51
C MET A 24 12.41 10.62 -16.16
N GLU A 25 11.57 9.58 -16.10
CA GLU A 25 11.33 8.77 -14.90
C GLU A 25 10.77 9.57 -13.71
N TYR A 26 10.07 10.69 -13.96
CA TYR A 26 9.38 11.43 -12.91
C TYR A 26 8.04 10.77 -12.54
N GLU A 27 7.84 10.53 -11.25
CA GLU A 27 6.65 9.86 -10.70
C GLU A 27 5.33 10.59 -11.03
N PHE A 28 5.36 11.92 -11.16
CA PHE A 28 4.17 12.75 -11.42
C PHE A 28 3.79 12.87 -12.89
N ALA A 29 4.59 12.33 -13.82
CA ALA A 29 4.32 12.30 -15.26
C ALA A 29 2.90 11.82 -15.60
N LEU A 30 2.48 10.83 -14.83
CA LEU A 30 1.20 10.18 -14.99
C LEU A 30 0.00 11.06 -14.65
N LEU A 31 0.15 11.93 -13.64
CA LEU A 31 -0.88 12.87 -13.23
C LEU A 31 -1.18 13.86 -14.36
N PHE A 32 -0.18 14.25 -15.13
CA PHE A 32 -0.36 15.06 -16.33
C PHE A 32 -1.09 14.30 -17.44
N ILE A 33 -0.77 13.02 -17.66
CA ILE A 33 -1.48 12.20 -18.64
C ILE A 33 -2.97 12.04 -18.27
N VAL A 34 -3.26 11.72 -17.00
CA VAL A 34 -4.63 11.62 -16.50
C VAL A 34 -5.32 12.99 -16.51
N GLY A 35 -4.64 14.04 -16.07
CA GLY A 35 -5.14 15.41 -16.08
C GLY A 35 -5.53 15.89 -17.48
N ALA A 36 -4.72 15.58 -18.49
CA ALA A 36 -5.04 15.86 -19.89
C ALA A 36 -6.31 15.16 -20.36
N TYR A 37 -6.51 13.91 -19.93
CA TYR A 37 -7.73 13.14 -20.22
C TYR A 37 -8.97 13.74 -19.52
N LEU A 38 -8.83 14.18 -18.28
CA LEU A 38 -9.90 14.74 -17.46
C LEU A 38 -10.25 16.20 -17.79
N LEU A 39 -9.31 16.94 -18.37
CA LEU A 39 -9.41 18.40 -18.52
C LEU A 39 -10.70 18.82 -19.22
N ARG A 40 -11.03 18.19 -20.34
CA ARG A 40 -12.19 18.58 -21.15
C ARG A 40 -13.54 18.18 -20.51
N PRO A 41 -13.74 16.93 -20.04
CA PRO A 41 -14.92 16.57 -19.25
C PRO A 41 -15.14 17.51 -18.06
N SER A 42 -14.08 17.83 -17.31
CA SER A 42 -14.18 18.73 -16.16
C SER A 42 -14.63 20.14 -16.57
N LEU A 43 -14.01 20.73 -17.59
CA LEU A 43 -14.40 22.06 -18.10
C LEU A 43 -15.85 22.12 -18.60
N HIS A 44 -16.36 21.01 -19.14
CA HIS A 44 -17.75 20.92 -19.57
C HIS A 44 -18.72 20.87 -18.37
N VAL A 45 -18.39 20.11 -17.33
CA VAL A 45 -19.22 20.01 -16.11
C VAL A 45 -19.33 21.35 -15.39
N PHE A 46 -18.29 22.16 -15.42
CA PHE A 46 -18.28 23.49 -14.78
C PHE A 46 -18.84 24.62 -15.66
N ASP A 47 -19.42 24.31 -16.83
CA ASP A 47 -19.94 25.28 -17.81
C ASP A 47 -18.89 26.32 -18.28
N LEU A 48 -17.60 26.01 -18.10
CA LEU A 48 -16.49 26.87 -18.50
C LEU A 48 -16.18 26.78 -20.00
N ALA A 49 -16.64 25.71 -20.66
CA ALA A 49 -16.37 25.45 -22.08
C ALA A 49 -17.22 26.28 -23.04
N GLY A 50 -18.22 27.05 -22.55
CA GLY A 50 -19.10 27.87 -23.38
C GLY A 50 -20.10 27.06 -24.22
N LYS A 51 -21.25 27.68 -24.52
CA LYS A 51 -22.46 27.09 -25.11
C LYS A 51 -22.38 26.55 -26.56
N GLN A 52 -21.20 26.29 -27.12
CA GLN A 52 -21.02 26.05 -28.56
C GLN A 52 -20.28 24.74 -28.94
N VAL A 53 -20.41 23.67 -28.17
CA VAL A 53 -19.93 22.36 -28.63
C VAL A 53 -21.11 21.53 -29.11
N ASP A 54 -21.14 21.28 -30.42
CA ASP A 54 -22.05 20.35 -31.08
C ASP A 54 -22.01 18.98 -30.36
N GLU A 55 -23.16 18.44 -29.96
CA GLU A 55 -23.28 17.15 -29.25
C GLU A 55 -22.52 16.04 -29.98
N ARG A 56 -22.50 16.10 -31.32
CA ARG A 56 -21.76 15.14 -32.15
C ARG A 56 -20.26 15.19 -31.88
N GLN A 57 -19.69 16.39 -31.66
CA GLN A 57 -18.28 16.52 -31.30
C GLN A 57 -18.02 15.99 -29.90
N VAL A 58 -18.88 16.29 -28.91
CA VAL A 58 -18.75 15.75 -27.55
C VAL A 58 -18.69 14.22 -27.57
N GLN A 59 -19.55 13.59 -28.38
CA GLN A 59 -19.60 12.14 -28.50
C GLN A 59 -18.33 11.55 -29.16
N ILE A 60 -17.81 12.20 -30.22
CA ILE A 60 -16.57 11.80 -30.89
C ILE A 60 -15.37 11.93 -29.93
N TYR A 61 -15.25 13.05 -29.22
CA TYR A 61 -14.16 13.28 -28.27
C TYR A 61 -14.23 12.34 -27.06
N SER A 62 -15.44 12.04 -26.57
CA SER A 62 -15.62 11.02 -25.53
C SER A 62 -15.13 9.66 -26.01
N ARG A 63 -15.48 9.24 -27.24
CA ARG A 63 -15.02 7.95 -27.79
C ARG A 63 -13.50 7.90 -27.97
N SER A 64 -12.89 8.92 -28.55
CA SER A 64 -11.44 8.93 -28.76
C SER A 64 -10.66 8.99 -27.46
N GLY A 65 -11.12 9.78 -26.48
CA GLY A 65 -10.55 9.79 -25.14
C GLY A 65 -10.63 8.42 -24.48
N ASN A 66 -11.77 7.73 -24.60
CA ASN A 66 -11.93 6.40 -24.01
C ASN A 66 -10.96 5.37 -24.62
N ILE A 67 -10.76 5.43 -25.93
CA ILE A 67 -9.80 4.56 -26.62
C ILE A 67 -8.37 4.85 -26.12
N ALA A 68 -7.98 6.13 -26.03
CA ALA A 68 -6.66 6.51 -25.52
C ALA A 68 -6.45 6.06 -24.07
N PHE A 69 -7.44 6.28 -23.20
CA PHE A 69 -7.40 5.83 -21.82
C PHE A 69 -7.27 4.31 -21.72
N ILE A 70 -8.07 3.55 -22.47
CA ILE A 70 -7.99 2.08 -22.50
C ILE A 70 -6.61 1.63 -22.96
N ALA A 71 -6.03 2.26 -24.00
CA ALA A 71 -4.69 1.93 -24.47
C ALA A 71 -3.63 2.17 -23.38
N VAL A 72 -3.66 3.33 -22.70
CA VAL A 72 -2.74 3.62 -21.58
C VAL A 72 -2.88 2.60 -20.45
N MET A 73 -4.12 2.23 -20.09
CA MET A 73 -4.39 1.25 -19.04
C MET A 73 -3.89 -0.15 -19.40
N ILE A 74 -4.11 -0.60 -20.64
CA ILE A 74 -3.62 -1.89 -21.12
C ILE A 74 -2.08 -1.89 -21.10
N THR A 75 -1.44 -0.81 -21.56
CA THR A 75 0.02 -0.68 -21.50
C THR A 75 0.53 -0.71 -20.07
N ALA A 76 -0.10 0.03 -19.14
CA ALA A 76 0.27 0.03 -17.73
C ALA A 76 0.16 -1.35 -17.09
N VAL A 77 -0.93 -2.09 -17.37
CA VAL A 77 -1.12 -3.47 -16.90
C VAL A 77 -0.06 -4.39 -17.51
N GLY A 78 0.22 -4.27 -18.81
CA GLY A 78 1.24 -5.08 -19.48
C GLY A 78 2.64 -4.87 -18.91
N LEU A 79 3.03 -3.62 -18.65
CA LEU A 79 4.30 -3.27 -18.02
C LEU A 79 4.38 -3.75 -16.57
N ALA A 80 3.30 -3.61 -15.80
CA ALA A 80 3.23 -4.13 -14.43
C ALA A 80 3.44 -5.65 -14.39
N LEU A 81 2.76 -6.39 -15.29
CA LEU A 81 2.91 -7.84 -15.39
C LEU A 81 4.31 -8.25 -15.83
N LEU A 82 4.93 -7.50 -16.75
CA LEU A 82 6.30 -7.74 -17.20
C LEU A 82 7.31 -7.55 -16.06
N ARG A 83 7.17 -6.49 -15.26
CA ARG A 83 8.01 -6.25 -14.07
C ARG A 83 7.88 -7.38 -13.05
N VAL A 84 6.65 -7.76 -12.70
CA VAL A 84 6.39 -8.86 -11.77
C VAL A 84 7.00 -10.18 -12.28
N ALA A 85 6.89 -10.46 -13.58
CA ALA A 85 7.49 -11.65 -14.17
C ALA A 85 9.03 -11.66 -14.10
N ASN A 86 9.66 -10.48 -14.03
CA ASN A 86 11.10 -10.33 -13.83
C ASN A 86 11.53 -10.35 -12.35
N GLY A 87 10.59 -10.46 -11.41
CA GLY A 87 10.86 -10.39 -9.97
C GLY A 87 11.02 -8.97 -9.42
N GLU A 88 10.66 -7.95 -10.20
CA GLU A 88 10.64 -6.55 -9.77
C GLU A 88 9.30 -6.19 -9.10
N THR A 89 9.32 -5.19 -8.21
CA THR A 89 8.10 -4.61 -7.66
C THR A 89 7.39 -3.74 -8.70
N ALA A 90 6.05 -3.70 -8.65
CA ALA A 90 5.23 -2.95 -9.61
C ALA A 90 4.25 -1.98 -8.91
N ASP A 91 4.60 -1.52 -7.71
CA ASP A 91 3.73 -0.72 -6.84
C ASP A 91 3.32 0.62 -7.48
N GLU A 92 4.22 1.23 -8.24
CA GLU A 92 3.96 2.44 -9.03
C GLU A 92 2.84 2.20 -10.06
N PHE A 93 2.90 1.06 -10.77
CA PHE A 93 1.90 0.71 -11.77
C PHE A 93 0.56 0.38 -11.12
N TYR A 94 0.54 -0.21 -9.92
CA TYR A 94 -0.71 -0.45 -9.20
C TYR A 94 -1.40 0.85 -8.83
N THR A 95 -0.63 1.82 -8.36
CA THR A 95 -1.12 3.16 -8.03
C THR A 95 -1.66 3.85 -9.30
N LEU A 96 -0.93 3.78 -10.41
CA LEU A 96 -1.36 4.26 -11.73
C LEU A 96 -2.68 3.62 -12.17
N ILE A 97 -2.74 2.28 -12.20
CA ILE A 97 -3.91 1.54 -12.67
C ILE A 97 -5.12 1.89 -11.79
N GLY A 98 -4.90 1.96 -10.48
CA GLY A 98 -5.87 2.46 -9.53
C GLY A 98 -6.38 3.84 -9.94
N ILE A 99 -5.51 4.85 -9.92
CA ILE A 99 -5.85 6.25 -10.22
C ILE A 99 -6.58 6.36 -11.56
N GLY A 100 -6.12 5.65 -12.59
CA GLY A 100 -6.77 5.61 -13.90
C GLY A 100 -8.21 5.11 -13.81
N ILE A 101 -8.44 3.97 -13.16
CA ILE A 101 -9.78 3.39 -12.97
C ILE A 101 -10.67 4.34 -12.16
N ALA A 102 -10.17 4.93 -11.07
CA ALA A 102 -10.91 5.91 -10.28
C ALA A 102 -11.25 7.15 -11.10
N ALA A 103 -10.29 7.72 -11.82
CA ALA A 103 -10.50 8.88 -12.68
C ALA A 103 -11.58 8.58 -13.74
N ARG A 104 -11.50 7.42 -14.39
CA ARG A 104 -12.48 6.99 -15.37
C ARG A 104 -13.87 6.78 -14.77
N ALA A 105 -13.93 6.20 -13.58
CA ALA A 105 -15.15 6.01 -12.82
C ALA A 105 -15.80 7.36 -12.48
N VAL A 106 -15.03 8.31 -11.96
CA VAL A 106 -15.47 9.68 -11.66
C VAL A 106 -15.97 10.36 -12.94
N VAL A 107 -15.25 10.29 -14.06
CA VAL A 107 -15.71 10.86 -15.34
C VAL A 107 -17.00 10.22 -15.81
N GLY A 108 -17.11 8.89 -15.72
CA GLY A 108 -18.34 8.18 -16.09
C GLY A 108 -19.53 8.63 -15.22
N LEU A 109 -19.29 8.83 -13.93
CA LEU A 109 -20.26 9.33 -12.95
C LEU A 109 -20.75 10.74 -13.32
N LEU A 110 -19.83 11.60 -13.74
CA LEU A 110 -20.11 13.00 -14.06
C LEU A 110 -20.78 13.19 -15.41
N MET A 111 -20.30 12.48 -16.44
CA MET A 111 -20.66 12.75 -17.83
C MET A 111 -21.92 12.01 -18.28
N ILE A 112 -22.16 10.80 -17.77
CA ILE A 112 -23.21 9.92 -18.34
C ILE A 112 -24.53 10.04 -17.55
N GLY A 113 -24.49 10.54 -16.31
CA GLY A 113 -25.69 10.61 -15.45
C GLY A 113 -26.22 9.24 -14.98
N GLU A 114 -25.74 8.14 -15.56
CA GLU A 114 -26.07 6.75 -15.19
C GLU A 114 -25.32 6.29 -13.92
N LEU A 115 -25.57 6.97 -12.78
CA LEU A 115 -24.94 6.70 -11.48
C LEU A 115 -24.96 5.21 -11.10
N ARG A 116 -26.08 4.52 -11.39
CA ARG A 116 -26.28 3.09 -11.10
C ARG A 116 -25.29 2.22 -11.86
N ARG A 117 -25.15 2.47 -13.16
CA ARG A 117 -24.28 1.68 -14.03
C ARG A 117 -22.83 1.93 -13.67
N THR A 118 -22.49 3.19 -13.37
CA THR A 118 -21.14 3.56 -12.92
C THR A 118 -20.76 2.83 -11.64
N GLY A 119 -21.60 2.87 -10.61
CA GLY A 119 -21.33 2.15 -9.35
C GLY A 119 -21.10 0.65 -9.55
N VAL A 120 -21.93 0.01 -10.37
CA VAL A 120 -21.76 -1.42 -10.73
C VAL A 120 -20.44 -1.68 -11.44
N VAL A 121 -20.10 -0.87 -12.44
CA VAL A 121 -18.87 -1.04 -13.23
C VAL A 121 -17.63 -0.89 -12.35
N ILE A 122 -17.63 0.06 -11.41
CA ILE A 122 -16.53 0.24 -10.45
C ILE A 122 -16.32 -1.02 -9.63
N VAL A 123 -17.38 -1.54 -9.00
CA VAL A 123 -17.29 -2.72 -8.12
C VAL A 123 -16.78 -3.94 -8.88
N VAL A 124 -17.31 -4.17 -10.09
CA VAL A 124 -16.86 -5.28 -10.95
C VAL A 124 -15.39 -5.11 -11.34
N ALA A 125 -15.00 -3.90 -11.79
CA ALA A 125 -13.63 -3.63 -12.22
C ALA A 125 -12.62 -3.84 -11.08
N VAL A 126 -12.92 -3.32 -9.88
CA VAL A 126 -12.06 -3.51 -8.69
C VAL A 126 -11.92 -4.99 -8.36
N GLY A 127 -13.02 -5.75 -8.33
CA GLY A 127 -12.96 -7.19 -8.03
C GLY A 127 -12.13 -7.97 -9.04
N VAL A 128 -12.28 -7.67 -10.34
CA VAL A 128 -11.49 -8.30 -11.41
C VAL A 128 -10.01 -7.95 -11.28
N VAL A 129 -9.67 -6.69 -11.02
CA VAL A 129 -8.29 -6.24 -10.83
C VAL A 129 -7.64 -6.93 -9.63
N ILE A 130 -8.31 -6.97 -8.48
CA ILE A 130 -7.83 -7.70 -7.29
C ILE A 130 -7.56 -9.17 -7.63
N THR A 131 -8.48 -9.80 -8.36
CA THR A 131 -8.35 -11.21 -8.74
C THR A 131 -7.12 -11.45 -9.63
N LEU A 132 -6.97 -10.65 -10.69
CA LEU A 132 -5.87 -10.79 -11.64
C LEU A 132 -4.52 -10.55 -10.97
N PHE A 133 -4.42 -9.51 -10.14
CA PHE A 133 -3.16 -9.20 -9.46
C PHE A 133 -2.81 -10.22 -8.40
N ALA A 134 -3.77 -10.72 -7.62
CA ALA A 134 -3.51 -11.76 -6.64
C ALA A 134 -2.96 -13.05 -7.28
N LEU A 135 -3.52 -13.43 -8.43
CA LEU A 135 -3.05 -14.60 -9.18
C LEU A 135 -1.70 -14.34 -9.86
N ALA A 136 -1.43 -13.11 -10.30
CA ALA A 136 -0.17 -12.75 -10.93
C ALA A 136 0.99 -12.67 -9.93
N SER A 137 0.78 -12.05 -8.75
CA SER A 137 1.85 -11.81 -7.77
C SER A 137 2.14 -13.03 -6.91
N ALA A 138 1.10 -13.73 -6.44
CA ALA A 138 1.25 -14.87 -5.54
C ALA A 138 1.16 -16.23 -6.27
N GLY A 139 0.96 -16.22 -7.59
CA GLY A 139 0.72 -17.42 -8.38
C GLY A 139 -0.51 -18.19 -7.90
N PHE A 140 -0.48 -19.51 -8.07
CA PHE A 140 -1.51 -20.43 -7.56
C PHE A 140 -1.26 -20.88 -6.10
N SER A 141 -0.55 -20.07 -5.32
CA SER A 141 -0.37 -20.34 -3.89
C SER A 141 -1.70 -20.22 -3.12
N THR A 142 -1.81 -20.85 -1.96
CA THR A 142 -3.01 -20.76 -1.10
C THR A 142 -3.39 -19.31 -0.76
N PRO A 143 -2.44 -18.41 -0.38
CA PRO A 143 -2.76 -16.99 -0.18
C PRO A 143 -3.24 -16.30 -1.46
N GLY A 144 -2.59 -16.57 -2.60
CA GLY A 144 -2.99 -16.00 -3.90
C GLY A 144 -4.40 -16.41 -4.32
N LEU A 145 -4.76 -17.68 -4.15
CA LEU A 145 -6.10 -18.20 -4.41
C LEU A 145 -7.15 -17.59 -3.48
N LEU A 146 -6.83 -17.39 -2.20
CA LEU A 146 -7.74 -16.79 -1.22
C LEU A 146 -8.03 -15.33 -1.55
N ILE A 147 -7.00 -14.54 -1.87
CA ILE A 147 -7.15 -13.15 -2.29
C ILE A 147 -7.86 -13.07 -3.65
N GLY A 148 -7.53 -13.97 -4.57
CA GLY A 148 -8.22 -14.09 -5.86
C GLY A 148 -9.71 -14.36 -5.70
N PHE A 149 -10.07 -15.27 -4.78
CA PHE A 149 -11.47 -15.56 -4.45
C PHE A 149 -12.19 -14.35 -3.86
N LEU A 150 -11.54 -13.60 -2.96
CA LEU A 150 -12.07 -12.33 -2.43
C LEU A 150 -12.35 -11.32 -3.56
N GLY A 151 -11.44 -11.21 -4.54
CA GLY A 151 -11.65 -10.38 -5.73
C GLY A 151 -12.87 -10.79 -6.54
N LEU A 152 -13.06 -12.09 -6.79
CA LEU A 152 -14.24 -12.62 -7.50
C LEU A 152 -15.54 -12.38 -6.72
N LEU A 153 -15.51 -12.55 -5.39
CA LEU A 153 -16.65 -12.24 -4.53
C LEU A 153 -17.01 -10.76 -4.65
N PHE A 154 -16.02 -9.88 -4.64
CA PHE A 154 -16.23 -8.46 -4.85
C PHE A 154 -16.83 -8.15 -6.23
N ALA A 155 -16.34 -8.79 -7.29
CA ALA A 155 -16.94 -8.65 -8.62
C ALA A 155 -18.39 -9.13 -8.67
N SER A 156 -18.72 -10.22 -7.96
CA SER A 156 -20.08 -10.74 -7.86
C SER A 156 -21.03 -9.77 -7.15
N LEU A 157 -20.56 -9.03 -6.13
CA LEU A 157 -21.33 -7.95 -5.49
C LEU A 157 -21.74 -6.87 -6.50
N GLY A 158 -20.89 -6.58 -7.49
CA GLY A 158 -21.20 -5.66 -8.56
C GLY A 158 -22.39 -6.12 -9.42
N PHE A 159 -22.49 -7.42 -9.72
CA PHE A 159 -23.66 -7.98 -10.40
C PHE A 159 -24.92 -7.88 -9.54
N VAL A 160 -24.83 -8.16 -8.24
CA VAL A 160 -25.96 -8.04 -7.29
C VAL A 160 -26.40 -6.58 -7.12
N ALA A 161 -25.46 -5.62 -7.19
CA ALA A 161 -25.73 -4.19 -7.10
C ALA A 161 -26.66 -3.70 -8.20
N ARG A 162 -26.73 -4.41 -9.34
CA ARG A 162 -27.75 -4.15 -10.36
C ARG A 162 -29.15 -4.33 -9.81
N ARG A 163 -29.41 -5.33 -8.96
CA ARG A 163 -30.75 -5.60 -8.41
C ARG A 163 -31.03 -4.83 -7.12
N PHE A 164 -30.02 -4.66 -6.26
CA PHE A 164 -30.19 -4.07 -4.93
C PHE A 164 -29.15 -2.96 -4.64
N PRO A 165 -29.18 -1.82 -5.36
CA PRO A 165 -28.13 -0.81 -5.27
C PRO A 165 -27.97 -0.23 -3.85
N ARG A 166 -29.07 0.01 -3.12
CA ARG A 166 -29.01 0.56 -1.74
C ARG A 166 -28.39 -0.40 -0.74
N ALA A 167 -28.77 -1.68 -0.80
CA ALA A 167 -28.23 -2.70 0.10
C ALA A 167 -26.73 -2.87 -0.13
N ILE A 168 -26.31 -2.93 -1.40
CA ILE A 168 -24.89 -3.05 -1.73
C ILE A 168 -24.13 -1.77 -1.37
N ALA A 169 -24.70 -0.57 -1.56
CA ALA A 169 -24.08 0.67 -1.10
C ALA A 169 -23.78 0.63 0.41
N ALA A 170 -24.74 0.20 1.23
CA ALA A 170 -24.54 0.07 2.68
C ALA A 170 -23.44 -0.95 3.02
N VAL A 171 -23.44 -2.12 2.36
CA VAL A 171 -22.40 -3.15 2.54
C VAL A 171 -21.02 -2.59 2.19
N LEU A 172 -20.87 -1.91 1.06
CA LEU A 172 -19.60 -1.31 0.64
C LEU A 172 -19.11 -0.25 1.63
N THR A 173 -20.00 0.59 2.16
CA THR A 173 -19.64 1.57 3.20
C THR A 173 -19.14 0.89 4.47
N VAL A 174 -19.80 -0.19 4.93
CA VAL A 174 -19.35 -0.95 6.11
C VAL A 174 -17.98 -1.58 5.86
N ILE A 175 -17.75 -2.16 4.67
CA ILE A 175 -16.45 -2.72 4.28
C ILE A 175 -15.37 -1.63 4.31
N ALA A 176 -15.64 -0.47 3.69
CA ALA A 176 -14.69 0.65 3.68
C ALA A 176 -14.34 1.12 5.09
N LEU A 177 -15.32 1.28 5.97
CA LEU A 177 -15.09 1.66 7.37
C LEU A 177 -14.29 0.59 8.12
N ALA A 178 -14.64 -0.70 7.94
CA ALA A 178 -13.90 -1.80 8.55
C ALA A 178 -12.42 -1.79 8.14
N ILE A 179 -12.11 -1.51 6.88
CA ILE A 179 -10.73 -1.38 6.39
C ILE A 179 -10.05 -0.18 7.07
N VAL A 180 -10.69 0.99 7.13
CA VAL A 180 -10.14 2.19 7.77
C VAL A 180 -9.78 1.94 9.24
N PHE A 181 -10.65 1.26 10.00
CA PHE A 181 -10.40 0.96 11.40
C PHE A 181 -9.37 -0.14 11.60
N SER A 182 -9.48 -1.25 10.86
CA SER A 182 -8.59 -2.42 11.01
C SER A 182 -7.14 -2.05 10.70
N PHE A 183 -6.92 -1.24 9.67
CA PHE A 183 -5.58 -0.81 9.26
C PHE A 183 -5.15 0.52 9.88
N LYS A 184 -5.96 1.08 10.79
CA LYS A 184 -5.70 2.39 11.43
C LYS A 184 -5.36 3.49 10.40
N LEU A 185 -6.03 3.48 9.24
CA LEU A 185 -5.80 4.46 8.17
C LEU A 185 -6.07 5.90 8.64
N TYR A 186 -6.89 6.07 9.69
CA TYR A 186 -7.14 7.35 10.35
C TYR A 186 -5.92 7.95 11.05
N GLN A 187 -4.87 7.16 11.30
CA GLN A 187 -3.62 7.65 11.88
C GLN A 187 -2.68 8.28 10.84
N PHE A 188 -3.08 8.32 9.56
CA PHE A 188 -2.26 8.80 8.44
C PHE A 188 -0.85 8.20 8.41
N ARG A 189 -0.67 7.02 9.02
CA ARG A 189 0.57 6.26 8.86
C ARG A 189 0.72 5.89 7.39
N PRO A 190 1.95 5.71 6.90
CA PRO A 190 2.22 5.16 5.57
C PRO A 190 1.80 3.68 5.52
N VAL A 191 0.51 3.41 5.74
CA VAL A 191 -0.11 2.18 5.31
C VAL A 191 -0.21 2.33 3.81
N GLY A 192 0.40 1.39 3.07
CA GLY A 192 0.69 1.53 1.65
C GLY A 192 -0.44 2.20 0.85
N SER A 193 -0.06 3.12 -0.03
CA SER A 193 -0.94 3.93 -0.89
C SER A 193 -2.07 3.13 -1.57
N ALA A 194 -1.84 1.84 -1.83
CA ALA A 194 -2.83 0.91 -2.35
C ALA A 194 -4.07 0.74 -1.45
N MET A 195 -3.91 0.68 -0.12
CA MET A 195 -5.02 0.47 0.83
C MET A 195 -5.94 1.69 0.91
N THR A 196 -5.38 2.88 1.06
CA THR A 196 -6.13 4.14 1.05
C THR A 196 -6.84 4.34 -0.28
N PHE A 197 -6.18 4.00 -1.38
CA PHE A 197 -6.80 4.03 -2.70
C PHE A 197 -7.98 3.05 -2.82
N ALA A 198 -7.82 1.81 -2.34
CA ALA A 198 -8.91 0.82 -2.36
C ALA A 198 -10.14 1.32 -1.59
N VAL A 199 -9.95 1.89 -0.39
CA VAL A 199 -11.04 2.47 0.41
C VAL A 199 -11.76 3.58 -0.36
N LEU A 200 -11.02 4.47 -1.01
CA LEU A 200 -11.61 5.55 -1.82
C LEU A 200 -12.51 4.99 -2.92
N VAL A 201 -12.04 4.01 -3.68
CA VAL A 201 -12.82 3.45 -4.79
C VAL A 201 -14.08 2.74 -4.29
N ILE A 202 -13.99 2.05 -3.15
CA ILE A 202 -15.15 1.41 -2.50
C ILE A 202 -16.17 2.46 -2.06
N LEU A 203 -15.73 3.56 -1.43
CA LEU A 203 -16.61 4.66 -1.03
C LEU A 203 -17.25 5.34 -2.24
N LEU A 204 -16.50 5.55 -3.32
CA LEU A 204 -17.01 6.12 -4.56
C LEU A 204 -18.11 5.24 -5.17
N ALA A 205 -17.90 3.92 -5.20
CA ALA A 205 -18.91 2.97 -5.64
C ALA A 205 -20.16 3.01 -4.75
N ALA A 206 -19.98 3.04 -3.42
CA ALA A 206 -21.07 3.11 -2.45
C ALA A 206 -21.93 4.37 -2.66
N VAL A 207 -21.29 5.54 -2.76
CA VAL A 207 -21.96 6.82 -3.03
C VAL A 207 -22.70 6.78 -4.36
N SER A 208 -22.08 6.24 -5.42
CA SER A 208 -22.71 6.11 -6.75
C SER A 208 -24.01 5.31 -6.69
N LEU A 209 -23.97 4.15 -6.03
CA LEU A 209 -25.11 3.25 -5.88
C LEU A 209 -26.20 3.83 -4.96
N PHE A 210 -25.80 4.58 -3.94
CA PHE A 210 -26.74 5.24 -3.04
C PHE A 210 -27.51 6.35 -3.77
N LEU A 211 -26.79 7.21 -4.48
CA LEU A 211 -27.37 8.32 -5.23
C LEU A 211 -28.25 7.87 -6.40
N SER A 212 -27.92 6.74 -7.03
CA SER A 212 -28.71 6.20 -8.14
C SER A 212 -30.10 5.69 -7.75
N SER A 213 -30.43 5.70 -6.46
CA SER A 213 -31.68 5.13 -5.94
C SER A 213 -32.78 6.17 -5.70
N ARG A 214 -32.56 7.44 -6.03
CA ARG A 214 -33.58 8.49 -5.95
C ARG A 214 -34.46 8.47 -7.22
N PRO A 215 -35.79 8.61 -7.10
CA PRO A 215 -36.68 8.69 -8.25
C PRO A 215 -36.37 9.93 -9.09
N GLU A 216 -36.15 9.74 -10.40
CA GLU A 216 -35.77 10.80 -11.35
C GLU A 216 -36.88 11.82 -11.61
N ASP A 217 -38.13 11.51 -11.24
CA ASP A 217 -39.31 12.24 -11.70
C ASP A 217 -39.64 13.52 -10.91
N SER A 218 -38.78 13.96 -9.98
CA SER A 218 -38.99 15.21 -9.24
C SER A 218 -38.09 16.32 -9.77
N GLU A 219 -38.65 17.47 -10.14
CA GLU A 219 -37.85 18.68 -10.48
C GLU A 219 -36.91 19.08 -9.33
N ALA A 220 -37.35 18.90 -8.08
CA ALA A 220 -36.50 19.03 -6.90
C ALA A 220 -35.31 18.06 -6.92
N GLY A 221 -35.45 16.88 -7.52
CA GLY A 221 -34.37 15.91 -7.73
C GLY A 221 -33.32 16.37 -8.72
N ALA A 222 -33.68 17.16 -9.74
CA ALA A 222 -32.76 17.67 -10.73
C ALA A 222 -31.80 18.74 -10.16
N GLU A 223 -32.31 19.68 -9.35
CA GLU A 223 -31.46 20.66 -8.66
C GLU A 223 -30.61 20.03 -7.55
N LEU A 224 -31.22 19.16 -6.74
CA LEU A 224 -30.50 18.44 -5.69
C LEU A 224 -29.39 17.56 -6.27
N SER A 225 -29.58 17.01 -7.47
CA SER A 225 -28.56 16.25 -8.22
C SER A 225 -27.34 17.10 -8.60
N LYS A 226 -27.52 18.37 -9.01
CA LYS A 226 -26.39 19.25 -9.33
C LYS A 226 -25.54 19.56 -8.09
N SER A 227 -26.18 19.96 -7.00
CA SER A 227 -25.49 20.29 -5.74
C SER A 227 -24.80 19.08 -5.13
N VAL A 228 -25.45 17.91 -5.15
CA VAL A 228 -24.86 16.67 -4.67
C VAL A 228 -23.67 16.24 -5.54
N ARG A 229 -23.76 16.36 -6.87
CA ARG A 229 -22.62 16.10 -7.77
C ARG A 229 -21.44 17.03 -7.46
N ALA A 230 -21.69 18.32 -7.22
CA ALA A 230 -20.66 19.29 -6.86
C ALA A 230 -20.01 18.96 -5.50
N ILE A 231 -20.79 18.56 -4.49
CA ILE A 231 -20.27 18.15 -3.18
C ILE A 231 -19.42 16.88 -3.30
N VAL A 232 -19.90 15.88 -4.04
CA VAL A 232 -19.16 14.62 -4.28
C VAL A 232 -17.85 14.92 -5.01
N LEU A 233 -17.87 15.80 -6.01
CA LEU A 233 -16.66 16.27 -6.71
C LEU A 233 -15.68 16.97 -5.78
N ALA A 234 -16.16 17.89 -4.96
CA ALA A 234 -15.33 18.61 -4.00
C ALA A 234 -14.70 17.65 -2.98
N ALA A 235 -15.47 16.68 -2.48
CA ALA A 235 -14.98 15.67 -1.56
C ALA A 235 -13.92 14.75 -2.19
N ILE A 236 -14.12 14.30 -3.43
CA ILE A 236 -13.14 13.50 -4.17
C ILE A 236 -11.88 14.32 -4.45
N GLY A 237 -12.03 15.57 -4.89
CA GLY A 237 -10.92 16.47 -5.16
C GLY A 237 -10.09 16.73 -3.91
N LEU A 238 -10.76 17.06 -2.78
CA LEU A 238 -10.09 17.26 -1.50
C LEU A 238 -9.39 15.99 -1.01
N PHE A 239 -10.03 14.83 -1.16
CA PHE A 239 -9.42 13.55 -0.79
C PHE A 239 -8.19 13.24 -1.64
N LEU A 240 -8.26 13.45 -2.96
CA LEU A 240 -7.09 13.25 -3.84
C LEU A 240 -5.96 14.19 -3.46
N ILE A 241 -6.25 15.46 -3.14
CA ILE A 241 -5.24 16.40 -2.63
C ILE A 241 -4.60 15.85 -1.35
N VAL A 242 -5.41 15.44 -0.36
CA VAL A 242 -4.91 14.87 0.90
C VAL A 242 -4.08 13.62 0.66
N LEU A 243 -4.51 12.74 -0.24
CA LEU A 243 -3.78 11.52 -0.60
C LEU A 243 -2.42 11.86 -1.20
N PHE A 244 -2.39 12.78 -2.17
CA PHE A 244 -1.14 13.23 -2.81
C PHE A 244 -0.20 13.90 -1.80
N THR A 245 -0.71 14.82 -0.97
CA THR A 245 0.12 15.45 0.07
C THR A 245 0.63 14.44 1.10
N SER A 246 -0.13 13.37 1.38
CA SER A 246 0.30 12.33 2.31
C SER A 246 1.39 11.43 1.72
N ILE A 247 1.36 11.19 0.41
CA ILE A 247 2.42 10.46 -0.29
C ILE A 247 3.73 11.27 -0.26
N GLU A 248 3.64 12.58 -0.48
CA GLU A 248 4.81 13.47 -0.53
C GLU A 248 5.41 13.71 0.86
N ILE A 249 4.58 13.92 1.89
CA ILE A 249 5.06 14.05 3.28
C ILE A 249 5.61 12.71 3.81
N GLY A 250 5.11 11.58 3.30
CA GLY A 250 5.58 10.25 3.64
C GLY A 250 6.93 9.89 3.01
N SER A 251 7.27 10.44 1.84
CA SER A 251 8.55 10.17 1.19
C SER A 251 9.71 10.99 1.78
N GLU A 252 9.43 12.13 2.41
CA GLU A 252 10.45 12.99 3.02
C GLU A 252 11.09 12.42 4.31
N SER A 253 10.59 11.30 4.84
CA SER A 253 11.16 10.63 6.02
C SER A 253 12.16 9.52 5.70
N GLU A 254 12.36 9.15 4.44
CA GLU A 254 13.52 8.35 4.05
C GLU A 254 14.60 9.29 3.53
N ASP A 255 15.53 9.61 4.44
CA ASP A 255 16.71 10.42 4.21
C ASP A 255 17.41 9.97 2.91
N ASN A 256 17.17 10.73 1.82
CA ASN A 256 17.69 10.56 0.45
C ASN A 256 18.86 9.57 0.34
N LYS A 257 18.53 8.29 0.12
CA LYS A 257 19.47 7.16 0.05
C LYS A 257 20.16 7.18 -1.31
N GLN A 258 21.49 7.07 -1.30
CA GLN A 258 22.24 6.84 -2.53
C GLN A 258 22.43 5.33 -2.68
N THR A 259 21.45 4.67 -3.30
CA THR A 259 21.56 3.24 -3.62
C THR A 259 22.49 3.10 -4.83
N VAL A 260 23.62 2.43 -4.62
CA VAL A 260 24.53 2.08 -5.72
C VAL A 260 24.20 0.66 -6.13
N ASP A 261 23.43 0.51 -7.20
CA ASP A 261 23.05 -0.78 -7.82
C ASP A 261 24.22 -1.47 -8.55
N GLN A 262 25.38 -1.54 -7.91
CA GLN A 262 26.45 -2.44 -8.34
C GLN A 262 26.25 -3.80 -7.69
N VAL A 263 25.50 -4.68 -8.37
CA VAL A 263 25.45 -6.11 -8.06
C VAL A 263 26.79 -6.73 -8.44
N SER A 264 27.79 -6.57 -7.58
CA SER A 264 29.05 -7.32 -7.66
C SER A 264 28.78 -8.76 -7.23
N LYS A 265 29.11 -9.74 -8.08
CA LYS A 265 29.09 -11.17 -7.71
C LYS A 265 30.27 -11.57 -6.82
N GLU A 266 31.32 -10.75 -6.80
CA GLU A 266 32.45 -10.91 -5.89
C GLU A 266 32.22 -10.07 -4.64
N TYR A 267 32.57 -10.63 -3.47
CA TYR A 267 32.44 -9.89 -2.22
C TYR A 267 33.47 -8.77 -2.17
N THR A 268 33.09 -7.66 -1.52
CA THR A 268 33.95 -6.51 -1.28
C THR A 268 34.09 -6.33 0.22
N GLU A 269 35.28 -5.97 0.68
CA GLU A 269 35.49 -5.60 2.08
C GLU A 269 35.25 -4.09 2.23
N ILE A 270 34.17 -3.72 2.93
CA ILE A 270 33.75 -2.34 3.14
C ILE A 270 33.75 -2.09 4.64
N GLU A 271 34.55 -1.14 5.12
CA GLU A 271 34.69 -0.83 6.55
C GLU A 271 35.03 -2.08 7.42
N GLY A 272 35.75 -3.05 6.85
CA GLY A 272 36.11 -4.31 7.50
C GLY A 272 35.02 -5.39 7.48
N ILE A 273 33.89 -5.13 6.81
CA ILE A 273 32.78 -6.08 6.64
C ILE A 273 32.88 -6.71 5.26
N ALA A 274 32.92 -8.04 5.21
CA ALA A 274 32.89 -8.77 3.95
C ALA A 274 31.45 -8.84 3.42
N ALA A 275 31.13 -8.02 2.42
CA ALA A 275 29.77 -7.80 1.97
C ALA A 275 29.58 -7.99 0.45
N VAL A 276 28.35 -8.31 0.05
CA VAL A 276 27.89 -8.43 -1.34
C VAL A 276 26.79 -7.41 -1.57
N GLY A 277 26.75 -6.82 -2.77
CA GLY A 277 25.78 -5.81 -3.13
C GLY A 277 24.33 -6.34 -3.14
N PRO A 278 23.32 -5.45 -3.09
CA PRO A 278 23.44 -3.99 -3.12
C PRO A 278 23.96 -3.38 -1.80
N PHE A 279 24.53 -2.18 -1.88
CA PHE A 279 25.02 -1.41 -0.75
C PHE A 279 24.27 -0.08 -0.66
N ASP A 280 23.79 0.26 0.53
CA ASP A 280 23.26 1.59 0.82
C ASP A 280 24.25 2.35 1.70
N TYR A 281 24.39 3.64 1.44
CA TYR A 281 25.27 4.53 2.18
C TYR A 281 24.49 5.72 2.74
N TYR A 282 24.93 6.19 3.91
CA TYR A 282 24.57 7.49 4.42
C TYR A 282 25.20 8.61 3.58
N ARG A 283 24.70 9.84 3.72
CA ARG A 283 25.21 11.02 2.99
C ARG A 283 26.68 11.34 3.27
N ASP A 284 27.19 10.95 4.43
CA ASP A 284 28.60 11.10 4.78
C ASP A 284 29.49 10.00 4.17
N GLY A 285 28.90 9.09 3.38
CA GLY A 285 29.59 8.00 2.70
C GLY A 285 29.79 6.76 3.56
N LYS A 286 29.29 6.73 4.80
CA LYS A 286 29.37 5.54 5.66
C LYS A 286 28.38 4.47 5.23
N LEU A 287 28.77 3.21 5.40
CA LEU A 287 27.93 2.07 5.06
C LEU A 287 26.67 2.04 5.96
N GLN A 288 25.49 2.05 5.32
CA GLN A 288 24.20 1.98 5.99
C GLN A 288 23.62 0.56 5.95
N SER A 289 23.68 -0.11 4.80
CA SER A 289 23.11 -1.45 4.62
C SER A 289 23.93 -2.27 3.65
N CYS A 290 24.07 -3.57 3.92
CA CYS A 290 24.71 -4.53 3.02
C CYS A 290 24.26 -5.97 3.29
N THR A 291 24.56 -6.88 2.36
CA THR A 291 24.39 -8.33 2.58
C THR A 291 25.72 -8.96 2.95
N LEU A 292 25.79 -9.72 4.04
CA LEU A 292 27.03 -10.40 4.44
C LEU A 292 27.43 -11.48 3.43
N ALA A 293 28.68 -11.45 2.98
CA ALA A 293 29.21 -12.44 2.04
C ALA A 293 29.57 -13.78 2.71
N ARG A 294 29.85 -13.73 4.01
CA ARG A 294 30.25 -14.87 4.84
C ARG A 294 29.74 -14.66 6.26
N LEU A 295 29.90 -15.67 7.10
CA LEU A 295 29.72 -15.52 8.54
C LEU A 295 30.62 -14.38 9.05
N ASP A 296 30.04 -13.41 9.75
CA ASP A 296 30.77 -12.29 10.34
C ASP A 296 30.26 -11.99 11.76
N THR A 297 31.04 -11.27 12.56
CA THR A 297 30.66 -10.88 13.92
C THR A 297 30.50 -9.37 14.01
N LEU A 298 29.25 -8.89 14.06
CA LEU A 298 28.92 -7.47 14.13
C LEU A 298 28.28 -7.14 15.48
N SER A 299 28.77 -6.10 16.15
CA SER A 299 28.37 -5.75 17.53
C SER A 299 28.42 -6.95 18.50
N GLY A 300 29.38 -7.85 18.31
CA GLY A 300 29.55 -9.06 19.12
C GLY A 300 28.59 -10.21 18.80
N GLN A 301 27.77 -10.09 17.74
CA GLN A 301 26.80 -11.13 17.35
C GLN A 301 27.26 -11.87 16.09
N PRO A 302 27.33 -13.22 16.10
CA PRO A 302 27.65 -13.99 14.91
C PRO A 302 26.44 -14.02 13.96
N LEU A 303 26.62 -13.49 12.75
CA LEU A 303 25.58 -13.41 11.74
C LEU A 303 25.96 -14.21 10.49
N PRO A 304 25.10 -15.13 10.00
CA PRO A 304 25.43 -15.98 8.87
C PRO A 304 25.51 -15.19 7.56
N ALA A 305 26.19 -15.79 6.57
CA ALA A 305 26.21 -15.30 5.20
C ALA A 305 24.78 -15.14 4.64
N GLY A 306 24.57 -14.13 3.78
CA GLY A 306 23.28 -13.77 3.21
C GLY A 306 22.41 -12.91 4.14
N THR A 307 22.82 -12.68 5.39
CA THR A 307 22.10 -11.76 6.29
C THR A 307 22.23 -10.34 5.77
N VAL A 308 21.10 -9.65 5.61
CA VAL A 308 21.10 -8.21 5.27
C VAL A 308 21.18 -7.43 6.58
N VAL A 309 22.24 -6.67 6.76
CA VAL A 309 22.50 -5.91 7.98
C VAL A 309 22.31 -4.43 7.71
N HIS A 310 21.76 -3.74 8.69
CA HIS A 310 21.63 -2.30 8.71
C HIS A 310 22.42 -1.75 9.90
N LEU A 311 23.29 -0.80 9.62
CA LEU A 311 24.21 -0.19 10.58
C LEU A 311 23.70 1.21 10.93
N THR A 312 24.09 1.70 12.11
CA THR A 312 23.96 3.12 12.46
C THR A 312 25.07 3.92 11.79
N ARG A 313 24.97 5.25 11.82
CA ARG A 313 26.06 6.14 11.34
C ARG A 313 27.39 5.96 12.09
N ASP A 314 27.38 5.32 13.25
CA ASP A 314 28.60 5.00 14.01
C ASP A 314 29.15 3.61 13.69
N GLY A 315 28.54 2.89 12.74
CA GLY A 315 28.94 1.54 12.32
C GLY A 315 28.43 0.42 13.23
N ALA A 316 27.60 0.74 14.23
CA ALA A 316 27.01 -0.27 15.10
C ALA A 316 25.84 -0.97 14.41
N LEU A 317 25.67 -2.28 14.63
CA LEU A 317 24.50 -3.02 14.15
C LEU A 317 23.20 -2.46 14.76
N ASP A 318 22.27 -1.98 13.93
CA ASP A 318 20.95 -1.48 14.34
C ASP A 318 19.90 -2.59 14.21
N TRP A 319 19.80 -3.20 13.03
CA TRP A 319 18.91 -4.33 12.77
C TRP A 319 19.40 -5.18 11.61
N CYS A 320 18.86 -6.39 11.46
CA CYS A 320 19.16 -7.27 10.34
C CYS A 320 17.96 -8.13 9.92
N PHE A 321 18.03 -8.63 8.69
CA PHE A 321 17.17 -9.65 8.12
C PHE A 321 17.99 -10.94 7.99
N LEU A 322 17.73 -11.88 8.88
CA LEU A 322 18.47 -13.13 8.96
C LEU A 322 18.13 -14.04 7.77
N GLN A 323 19.15 -14.58 7.11
CA GLN A 323 18.97 -15.51 5.99
C GLN A 323 18.35 -16.85 6.42
N GLN A 324 18.66 -17.28 7.64
CA GLN A 324 18.20 -18.53 8.25
C GLN A 324 18.04 -18.33 9.76
N ASP A 325 17.30 -19.22 10.41
CA ASP A 325 17.19 -19.21 11.87
C ASP A 325 18.58 -19.20 12.51
N THR A 326 18.82 -18.25 13.41
CA THR A 326 20.13 -17.97 13.98
C THR A 326 20.01 -17.75 15.48
N GLU A 327 20.89 -18.40 16.23
CA GLU A 327 20.97 -18.22 17.68
C GLU A 327 21.72 -16.92 18.01
N ILE A 328 21.02 -15.99 18.68
CA ILE A 328 21.55 -14.68 19.07
C ILE A 328 21.29 -14.53 20.57
N GLN A 329 22.38 -14.42 21.34
CA GLN A 329 22.32 -14.28 22.81
C GLN A 329 21.52 -15.41 23.49
N GLY A 330 21.54 -16.62 22.92
CA GLY A 330 20.82 -17.79 23.42
C GLY A 330 19.37 -17.93 22.91
N HIS A 331 18.87 -16.96 22.14
CA HIS A 331 17.53 -16.98 21.58
C HIS A 331 17.55 -17.39 20.11
N LEU A 332 16.72 -18.35 19.72
CA LEU A 332 16.63 -18.79 18.33
C LEU A 332 15.75 -17.81 17.53
N CYS A 333 16.40 -16.82 16.92
CA CYS A 333 15.76 -15.81 16.10
C CYS A 333 15.44 -16.36 14.72
N ARG A 334 14.23 -16.11 14.24
CA ARG A 334 13.73 -16.58 12.96
C ARG A 334 14.41 -15.86 11.81
N GLY A 335 14.87 -16.62 10.82
CA GLY A 335 15.38 -16.09 9.56
C GLY A 335 14.55 -16.57 8.38
N GLU A 336 14.16 -15.64 7.54
CA GLU A 336 13.46 -15.90 6.28
C GLU A 336 13.79 -14.79 5.29
N SER A 337 15.08 -14.41 5.24
CA SER A 337 15.57 -13.23 4.53
C SER A 337 14.76 -12.00 4.96
N HIS A 338 14.11 -11.28 4.03
CA HIS A 338 13.34 -10.06 4.28
C HIS A 338 12.03 -10.23 5.08
N GLY A 339 11.70 -11.45 5.54
CA GLY A 339 10.44 -11.72 6.26
C GLY A 339 10.42 -11.22 7.72
N PHE A 340 11.58 -11.22 8.40
CA PHE A 340 11.65 -10.96 9.84
C PHE A 340 12.85 -10.08 10.22
N MET A 341 12.55 -8.90 10.76
CA MET A 341 13.56 -7.97 11.23
C MET A 341 13.96 -8.30 12.67
N THR A 342 15.24 -8.59 12.89
CA THR A 342 15.86 -8.71 14.22
C THR A 342 16.54 -7.38 14.54
N GLY A 343 16.18 -6.76 15.67
CA GLY A 343 16.69 -5.44 16.07
C GLY A 343 17.66 -5.52 17.24
N PHE A 344 18.57 -4.57 17.32
CA PHE A 344 19.60 -4.44 18.35
C PHE A 344 19.56 -3.06 19.02
N HIS A 345 20.07 -3.00 20.24
CA HIS A 345 20.37 -1.75 20.92
C HIS A 345 21.79 -1.29 20.56
N PRO A 346 22.13 0.00 20.76
CA PRO A 346 23.48 0.51 20.44
C PRO A 346 24.64 -0.22 21.13
N ASN A 347 24.38 -0.89 22.26
CA ASN A 347 25.36 -1.70 22.99
C ASN A 347 25.49 -3.14 22.44
N GLY A 348 24.82 -3.48 21.32
CA GLY A 348 24.81 -4.81 20.70
C GLY A 348 23.86 -5.81 21.35
N GLN A 349 23.12 -5.42 22.40
CA GLN A 349 22.11 -6.28 23.01
C GLN A 349 20.91 -6.46 22.08
N LEU A 350 20.31 -7.65 22.10
CA LEU A 350 19.11 -7.93 21.33
C LEU A 350 17.99 -6.99 21.80
N LYS A 351 17.28 -6.36 20.87
CA LYS A 351 16.16 -5.44 21.16
C LYS A 351 14.83 -6.03 20.74
N THR A 352 14.80 -6.72 19.60
CA THR A 352 13.58 -7.32 19.05
C THR A 352 13.94 -8.60 18.33
N ALA A 353 13.22 -9.68 18.65
CA ALA A 353 13.42 -11.01 18.08
C ALA A 353 12.09 -11.64 17.71
N TRP A 354 12.05 -12.25 16.53
CA TRP A 354 10.94 -13.12 16.14
C TRP A 354 11.36 -14.54 16.47
N LEU A 355 10.83 -15.12 17.54
CA LEU A 355 11.25 -16.45 17.97
C LEU A 355 10.84 -17.51 16.95
N ALA A 356 11.78 -18.38 16.56
CA ALA A 356 11.52 -19.49 15.65
C ALA A 356 10.76 -20.65 16.33
N ARG A 357 10.87 -20.75 17.66
CA ARG A 357 10.21 -21.75 18.51
C ARG A 357 9.72 -21.11 19.81
N ASP A 358 8.76 -21.76 20.46
CA ASP A 358 8.33 -21.34 21.78
C ASP A 358 9.53 -21.50 22.74
N GLU A 359 9.76 -20.51 23.59
CA GLU A 359 10.95 -20.43 24.44
C GLU A 359 10.59 -19.87 25.82
N VAL A 360 11.20 -20.41 26.88
CA VAL A 360 11.03 -19.88 28.24
C VAL A 360 12.14 -18.88 28.52
N ILE A 361 11.78 -17.60 28.56
CA ILE A 361 12.71 -16.49 28.75
C ILE A 361 12.47 -15.91 30.14
N GLN A 362 13.47 -16.00 31.02
CA GLN A 362 13.37 -15.51 32.41
C GLN A 362 12.18 -16.13 33.19
N GLY A 363 11.84 -17.39 32.87
CA GLY A 363 10.71 -18.10 33.46
C GLY A 363 9.36 -17.83 32.79
N ILE A 364 9.31 -16.98 31.75
CA ILE A 364 8.09 -16.63 31.03
C ILE A 364 8.00 -17.44 29.72
N PRO A 365 6.93 -18.21 29.48
CA PRO A 365 6.79 -19.03 28.28
C PRO A 365 6.37 -18.15 27.09
N CYS A 366 7.35 -17.66 26.33
CA CYS A 366 7.12 -16.80 25.17
C CYS A 366 6.87 -17.62 23.90
N ALA A 367 5.91 -17.18 23.10
CA ALA A 367 5.48 -17.84 21.87
C ALA A 367 6.40 -17.53 20.69
N LYS A 368 6.54 -18.52 19.81
CA LYS A 368 7.05 -18.31 18.45
C LYS A 368 6.12 -17.43 17.63
N PHE A 369 6.67 -16.82 16.59
CA PHE A 369 5.90 -16.06 15.61
C PHE A 369 4.76 -16.87 15.00
N ARG A 370 3.56 -16.28 14.91
CA ARG A 370 2.42 -16.84 14.18
C ARG A 370 1.85 -15.78 13.24
N PHE A 371 1.91 -16.05 11.93
CA PHE A 371 1.44 -15.13 10.89
C PHE A 371 0.05 -14.52 11.18
N MET A 372 -0.90 -15.34 11.65
CA MET A 372 -2.27 -14.90 11.91
C MET A 372 -2.37 -13.86 13.04
N SER A 373 -1.60 -13.93 14.12
CA SER A 373 -1.68 -12.95 15.23
C SER A 373 -1.15 -11.58 14.82
N SER A 374 -0.16 -11.54 13.92
CA SER A 374 0.34 -10.29 13.32
C SER A 374 -0.72 -9.54 12.49
N LEU A 375 -1.61 -10.27 11.81
CA LEU A 375 -2.70 -9.68 11.03
C LEU A 375 -3.83 -9.07 11.89
N PHE A 376 -4.02 -9.56 13.12
CA PHE A 376 -5.07 -9.09 14.03
C PHE A 376 -4.56 -8.13 15.11
N GLY A 377 -3.37 -7.56 14.93
CA GLY A 377 -2.88 -6.43 15.72
C GLY A 377 -2.09 -6.79 16.99
N GLY A 378 -1.72 -8.07 17.17
CA GLY A 378 -0.73 -8.49 18.15
C GLY A 378 0.65 -8.51 17.51
N GLY A 379 1.53 -7.59 17.89
CA GLY A 379 2.93 -7.68 17.47
C GLY A 379 3.59 -8.85 18.18
N ASP A 380 3.79 -9.98 17.50
CA ASP A 380 4.34 -11.21 18.10
C ASP A 380 5.85 -11.20 18.34
N ALA A 381 6.52 -10.08 18.06
CA ALA A 381 7.94 -9.97 18.29
C ALA A 381 8.22 -9.92 19.80
N THR A 382 9.12 -10.78 20.27
CA THR A 382 9.67 -10.70 21.63
C THR A 382 10.63 -9.53 21.70
N ARG A 383 10.54 -8.70 22.74
CA ARG A 383 11.36 -7.49 22.87
C ARG A 383 12.12 -7.48 24.18
N PHE A 384 13.27 -6.85 24.17
CA PHE A 384 14.17 -6.78 25.31
C PHE A 384 14.62 -5.35 25.55
N TYR A 385 14.91 -5.04 26.81
CA TYR A 385 15.62 -3.83 27.21
C TYR A 385 17.10 -3.91 26.86
N ASP A 386 17.80 -2.78 26.94
CA ASP A 386 19.24 -2.69 26.65
C ASP A 386 20.11 -3.45 27.65
N ASN A 387 19.57 -3.76 28.84
CA ASN A 387 20.17 -4.65 29.84
C ASN A 387 19.91 -6.15 29.58
N GLY A 388 19.25 -6.49 28.47
CA GLY A 388 18.91 -7.87 28.08
C GLY A 388 17.67 -8.44 28.78
N GLN A 389 16.97 -7.68 29.63
CA GLN A 389 15.75 -8.15 30.27
C GLN A 389 14.57 -8.19 29.30
N LEU A 390 13.68 -9.16 29.49
CA LEU A 390 12.46 -9.28 28.71
C LEU A 390 11.57 -8.06 28.97
N SER A 391 11.16 -7.35 27.93
CA SER A 391 10.23 -6.20 28.04
C SER A 391 8.81 -6.56 27.60
N PHE A 392 8.69 -7.48 26.63
CA PHE A 392 7.40 -7.88 26.07
C PHE A 392 7.49 -9.23 25.37
N CYS A 393 6.49 -10.09 25.56
CA CYS A 393 6.22 -11.21 24.67
C CYS A 393 4.74 -11.62 24.71
N THR A 394 4.34 -12.44 23.75
CA THR A 394 3.04 -13.15 23.73
C THR A 394 3.22 -14.53 24.35
N LEU A 395 2.32 -14.96 25.23
CA LEU A 395 2.46 -16.26 25.91
C LEU A 395 2.19 -17.47 25.00
N SER A 396 3.01 -18.51 25.11
CA SER A 396 2.87 -19.77 24.34
C SER A 396 1.89 -20.76 24.97
N GLU A 397 1.66 -20.64 26.27
CA GLU A 397 0.77 -21.43 27.12
C GLU A 397 0.24 -20.60 28.30
N ASP A 398 -0.75 -21.12 29.02
CA ASP A 398 -1.29 -20.47 30.20
C ASP A 398 -0.20 -20.35 31.28
N ALA A 399 -0.08 -19.18 31.90
CA ALA A 399 0.98 -18.91 32.87
C ALA A 399 0.46 -18.15 34.09
N THR A 400 1.15 -18.33 35.22
CA THR A 400 0.96 -17.50 36.41
C THR A 400 2.21 -16.67 36.64
N ILE A 401 2.11 -15.35 36.47
CA ILE A 401 3.22 -14.40 36.57
C ILE A 401 2.91 -13.45 37.72
N GLU A 402 3.78 -13.39 38.73
CA GLU A 402 3.58 -12.57 39.93
C GLU A 402 2.20 -12.78 40.62
N GLY A 403 1.69 -14.02 40.57
CA GLY A 403 0.40 -14.39 41.16
C GLY A 403 -0.83 -14.08 40.29
N GLN A 404 -0.66 -13.45 39.12
CA GLN A 404 -1.73 -13.19 38.16
C GLN A 404 -1.77 -14.28 37.08
N LYS A 405 -2.97 -14.72 36.70
CA LYS A 405 -3.17 -15.74 35.67
C LYS A 405 -3.37 -15.10 34.30
N PHE A 406 -2.69 -15.66 33.31
CA PHE A 406 -2.78 -15.27 31.91
C PHE A 406 -3.05 -16.50 31.05
N GLU A 407 -3.83 -16.32 29.99
CA GLU A 407 -4.13 -17.35 29.02
C GLU A 407 -3.09 -17.37 27.89
N LYS A 408 -2.95 -18.51 27.23
CA LYS A 408 -2.18 -18.64 26.01
C LYS A 408 -2.57 -17.59 24.98
N GLY A 409 -1.58 -16.88 24.45
CA GLY A 409 -1.78 -15.80 23.47
C GLY A 409 -1.95 -14.43 24.10
N ASP A 410 -2.01 -14.32 25.42
CA ASP A 410 -2.04 -13.02 26.08
C ASP A 410 -0.70 -12.29 25.91
N PRO A 411 -0.73 -10.98 25.58
CA PRO A 411 0.46 -10.14 25.56
C PRO A 411 0.83 -9.71 26.98
N VAL A 412 2.06 -9.98 27.41
CA VAL A 412 2.60 -9.55 28.70
C VAL A 412 3.72 -8.52 28.51
N ARG A 413 3.85 -7.59 29.46
CA ARG A 413 4.84 -6.51 29.46
C ARG A 413 5.53 -6.43 30.80
N PHE A 414 6.81 -6.11 30.78
CA PHE A 414 7.62 -5.96 31.97
C PHE A 414 8.34 -4.61 31.93
N ASP A 415 8.72 -4.10 33.10
CA ASP A 415 9.61 -2.95 33.23
C ASP A 415 11.08 -3.36 33.13
N GLU A 416 12.01 -2.40 33.21
CA GLU A 416 13.45 -2.63 33.12
C GLU A 416 14.03 -3.50 34.25
N ASN A 417 13.25 -3.74 35.32
CA ASN A 417 13.61 -4.62 36.44
C ASN A 417 12.97 -6.01 36.32
N GLY A 418 12.20 -6.27 35.26
CA GLY A 418 11.53 -7.53 35.01
C GLY A 418 10.20 -7.67 35.78
N THR A 419 9.66 -6.55 36.28
CA THR A 419 8.38 -6.54 37.00
C THR A 419 7.22 -6.39 36.03
N LEU A 420 6.16 -7.17 36.22
CA LEU A 420 4.98 -7.16 35.34
C LEU A 420 4.24 -5.80 35.36
N ILE A 421 4.07 -5.19 34.18
CA ILE A 421 3.26 -3.97 34.00
C ILE A 421 1.82 -4.38 33.67
N VAL A 422 0.96 -4.37 34.68
CA VAL A 422 -0.48 -4.61 34.49
C VAL A 422 -1.10 -3.39 33.81
N LYS A 423 -1.71 -3.58 32.64
CA LYS A 423 -2.60 -2.56 32.08
C LYS A 423 -3.93 -2.66 32.82
N GLU A 424 -4.32 -1.56 33.49
CA GLU A 424 -5.68 -1.36 34.00
C GLU A 424 -6.75 -1.45 32.90
#